data_AF-A0AAQ0HDN9-F1
#
_entry.id   AF-A0AAQ0HDN9-F1
#
_cell.length_a   1.000
_cell.length_b   1.000
_cell.length_c   1.000
_cell.angle_alpha   90.00
_cell.angle_beta   90.00
_cell.angle_gamma   90.00
#
_symmetry.space_group_name_H-M   'P 1'
#
loop_
_entity.id
_entity.type
_entity.pdbx_description
1 polymer ?
#
loop_
_entity_poly.entity_id
_entity_poly.type
_entity_poly.pdbx_seq_one_letter_code
_entity_poly.pdbx_strand_id
1 'polypeptide(L)'
;MDARAGWAELGYHFADARWAPTISYRVSYFSGDDPATSAYERWDPLLSGGTGEQWVQGANHFKVVQDSNVVAHRIQARFKMSPRIEVVPQFWAFRADELNTIGGNPALSVLSDDELGYEDNVTVKWFKSKNTYIHGHVAYTVPGSAAKAALGGSARDWLNVMAFVRYAFRASGRSPPSPQKRGIPMSEPHDSAENLERRALLKVLGAAAVTGGLASPLAAETAQPAAMPTTPGAYAMPWDPADPALPGRQNIVPVPEDYFVPGRFAGKTALVTGCARGMGRLAAMRLAREGANVLGVDWIADKGQAVIDAILSEGGKAAFVQGDISETAVCDAMVQAAVGHFGGLDCALNNAGVMDAIFPGDPIDYASQKDLVMARIDEASDDYWDVVMRVNATGTFRSLRAELRQMLAQGRGGSIVNVASVVGLRGFGGTPSYVASKHAVNGLTKNAAIDYAPASLKAY
;
A
#
# COMPACT_ATOMS: atom_id res chain seq x y z
N MET A 1 8.65 -3.32 -19.66
CA MET A 1 8.26 -4.21 -18.56
C MET A 1 8.46 -5.63 -19.06
N ASP A 2 9.73 -6.03 -19.16
CA ASP A 2 10.19 -7.41 -19.38
C ASP A 2 10.45 -8.09 -18.01
N ALA A 3 9.53 -7.91 -17.06
CA ALA A 3 9.62 -8.56 -15.76
C ALA A 3 9.12 -10.00 -15.87
N ARG A 4 9.93 -10.97 -15.45
CA ARG A 4 9.66 -12.40 -15.61
C ARG A 4 9.45 -13.05 -14.24
N ALA A 5 8.41 -13.86 -14.15
CA ALA A 5 8.15 -14.67 -12.96
C ALA A 5 7.71 -16.07 -13.37
N GLY A 6 8.05 -17.06 -12.57
CA GLY A 6 7.68 -18.44 -12.84
C GLY A 6 8.00 -19.35 -11.67
N TRP A 7 7.43 -20.56 -11.70
CA TRP A 7 7.79 -21.59 -10.75
C TRP A 7 7.60 -22.97 -11.38
N ALA A 8 8.33 -23.94 -10.85
CA ALA A 8 8.20 -25.35 -11.20
C ALA A 8 8.23 -26.17 -9.91
N GLU A 9 7.41 -27.22 -9.84
CA GLU A 9 7.41 -28.16 -8.72
C GLU A 9 7.42 -29.59 -9.23
N LEU A 10 8.29 -30.40 -8.64
CA LEU A 10 8.29 -31.84 -8.80
C LEU A 10 7.99 -32.47 -7.44
N GLY A 11 7.04 -33.40 -7.41
CA GLY A 11 6.71 -34.11 -6.18
C GLY A 11 6.36 -35.57 -6.42
N TYR A 12 6.51 -36.36 -5.37
CA TYR A 12 6.16 -37.77 -5.35
C TYR A 12 5.32 -38.08 -4.11
N HIS A 13 4.30 -38.91 -4.31
CA HIS A 13 3.41 -39.36 -3.25
C HIS A 13 3.65 -40.84 -2.96
N PHE A 14 4.12 -41.14 -1.76
CA PHE A 14 4.36 -42.50 -1.30
C PHE A 14 3.08 -43.07 -0.67
N ALA A 15 2.10 -43.42 -1.49
CA ALA A 15 0.77 -43.84 -1.02
C ALA A 15 0.80 -45.04 -0.06
N ASP A 16 1.70 -45.99 -0.32
CA ASP A 16 1.79 -47.26 0.42
C ASP A 16 2.67 -47.16 1.68
N ALA A 17 3.38 -46.04 1.88
CA ALA A 17 4.22 -45.84 3.05
C ALA A 17 3.40 -45.35 4.26
N ARG A 18 3.92 -45.61 5.47
CA ARG A 18 3.32 -45.12 6.71
C ARG A 18 3.17 -43.59 6.66
N TRP A 19 1.96 -43.11 6.96
CA TRP A 19 1.55 -41.69 6.90
C TRP A 19 1.45 -41.08 5.50
N ALA A 20 1.52 -41.91 4.45
CA ALA A 20 1.35 -41.55 3.04
C ALA A 20 2.05 -40.23 2.66
N PRO A 21 3.38 -40.11 2.89
CA PRO A 21 4.06 -38.84 2.72
C PRO A 21 4.01 -38.38 1.27
N THR A 22 3.83 -37.07 1.09
CA THR A 22 4.12 -36.41 -0.19
C THR A 22 5.36 -35.56 -0.01
N ILE A 23 6.37 -35.76 -0.83
CA ILE A 23 7.59 -34.94 -0.85
C ILE A 23 7.59 -34.16 -2.15
N SER A 24 7.86 -32.87 -2.08
CA SER A 24 7.91 -31.97 -3.23
C SER A 24 9.08 -31.01 -3.12
N TYR A 25 9.75 -30.78 -4.25
CA TYR A 25 10.70 -29.70 -4.42
C TYR A 25 10.14 -28.68 -5.40
N ARG A 26 10.16 -27.41 -5.00
CA ARG A 26 9.74 -26.27 -5.82
C ARG A 26 10.88 -25.29 -5.98
N VAL A 27 11.03 -24.75 -7.18
CA VAL A 27 11.78 -23.52 -7.42
C VAL A 27 10.79 -22.45 -7.92
N SER A 28 10.89 -21.25 -7.38
CA SER A 28 10.16 -20.08 -7.85
C SER A 28 11.12 -18.93 -8.11
N TYR A 29 10.83 -18.15 -9.13
CA TYR A 29 11.68 -17.14 -9.71
C TYR A 29 10.89 -15.86 -9.94
N PHE A 30 11.45 -14.73 -9.53
CA PHE A 30 10.98 -13.37 -9.78
C PHE A 30 12.20 -12.53 -10.17
N SER A 31 12.21 -12.05 -11.41
CA SER A 31 13.30 -11.25 -11.94
C SER A 31 13.48 -9.96 -11.15
N GLY A 32 14.74 -9.57 -10.94
CA GLY A 32 15.10 -8.23 -10.49
C GLY A 32 14.87 -7.17 -11.58
N ASP A 33 15.29 -5.92 -11.29
CA ASP A 33 15.27 -4.82 -12.26
C ASP A 33 16.50 -4.94 -13.17
N ASP A 34 16.30 -5.11 -14.49
CA ASP A 34 17.41 -5.21 -15.46
C ASP A 34 17.94 -3.81 -15.79
N PRO A 35 19.17 -3.47 -15.36
CA PRO A 35 19.75 -2.14 -15.58
C PRO A 35 20.05 -1.83 -17.05
N ALA A 36 20.02 -2.82 -17.95
CA ALA A 36 20.22 -2.63 -19.39
C ALA A 36 18.96 -2.13 -20.12
N THR A 37 17.81 -2.09 -19.44
CA THR A 37 16.54 -1.71 -20.04
C THR A 37 16.25 -0.21 -19.85
N SER A 38 15.50 0.37 -20.78
CA SER A 38 15.22 1.82 -20.79
C SER A 38 14.03 2.25 -19.94
N ALA A 39 13.34 1.29 -19.31
CA ALA A 39 12.16 1.50 -18.48
C ALA A 39 12.28 0.65 -17.21
N TYR A 40 11.63 1.06 -16.13
CA TYR A 40 11.60 0.27 -14.88
C TYR A 40 10.82 -1.04 -15.09
N GLU A 41 11.40 -2.18 -14.70
CA GLU A 41 10.87 -3.50 -15.03
C GLU A 41 10.67 -4.35 -13.78
N ARG A 42 9.56 -4.11 -13.09
CA ARG A 42 9.34 -4.75 -11.79
C ARG A 42 7.95 -5.34 -11.61
N TRP A 43 7.93 -6.50 -10.97
CA TRP A 43 6.77 -7.03 -10.27
C TRP A 43 6.63 -6.33 -8.92
N ASP A 44 5.62 -5.49 -8.77
CA ASP A 44 5.20 -5.00 -7.46
C ASP A 44 4.46 -6.15 -6.77
N PRO A 45 5.02 -6.77 -5.72
CA PRO A 45 4.30 -7.81 -5.02
C PRO A 45 3.01 -7.22 -4.47
N LEU A 46 1.88 -7.79 -4.89
CA LEU A 46 0.76 -7.92 -3.97
C LEU A 46 1.37 -8.48 -2.67
N LEU A 47 1.15 -7.84 -1.53
CA LEU A 47 1.61 -8.31 -0.22
C LEU A 47 0.89 -9.61 0.17
N SER A 48 0.94 -10.62 -0.70
CA SER A 48 0.31 -11.92 -0.58
C SER A 48 1.17 -12.80 0.30
N GLY A 49 1.29 -12.41 1.57
CA GLY A 49 1.67 -13.35 2.62
C GLY A 49 0.57 -14.41 2.73
N GLY A 50 0.89 -15.64 2.36
CA GLY A 50 0.06 -16.81 2.62
C GLY A 50 0.49 -17.51 3.93
N THR A 51 -0.37 -18.37 4.46
CA THR A 51 0.00 -19.25 5.59
C THR A 51 0.98 -20.34 5.12
N GLY A 52 2.26 -19.99 4.92
CA GLY A 52 3.45 -20.85 4.77
C GLY A 52 3.46 -21.96 3.70
N GLU A 53 2.33 -22.40 3.17
CA GLU A 53 2.20 -23.56 2.28
C GLU A 53 1.76 -23.19 0.87
N GLN A 54 1.12 -22.03 0.70
CA GLN A 54 0.31 -21.77 -0.49
C GLN A 54 0.92 -20.84 -1.53
N TRP A 55 1.98 -20.08 -1.29
CA TRP A 55 2.62 -19.23 -2.33
C TRP A 55 4.14 -19.03 -2.09
N VAL A 56 4.78 -18.27 -2.97
CA VAL A 56 6.21 -18.20 -3.38
C VAL A 56 7.26 -18.09 -2.27
N GLN A 57 6.93 -17.60 -1.08
CA GLN A 57 7.93 -17.34 -0.04
C GLN A 57 7.56 -18.00 1.29
N GLY A 58 8.59 -18.31 2.08
CA GLY A 58 8.46 -18.83 3.44
C GLY A 58 7.69 -17.88 4.36
N ALA A 59 7.37 -18.33 5.57
CA ALA A 59 6.45 -17.65 6.49
C ALA A 59 7.05 -16.41 7.18
N ASN A 60 8.37 -16.30 7.26
CA ASN A 60 9.02 -15.14 7.86
C ASN A 60 9.86 -14.34 6.86
N HIS A 61 10.62 -15.03 5.99
CA HIS A 61 11.61 -14.36 5.15
C HIS A 61 10.96 -13.35 4.16
N PHE A 62 9.69 -13.57 3.78
CA PHE A 62 8.90 -12.63 2.96
C PHE A 62 8.73 -11.24 3.58
N LYS A 63 8.79 -11.14 4.92
CA LYS A 63 8.64 -9.86 5.63
C LYS A 63 9.86 -8.97 5.47
N VAL A 64 10.99 -9.56 5.07
CA VAL A 64 12.28 -8.88 4.91
C VAL A 64 12.59 -8.69 3.43
N VAL A 65 12.35 -9.71 2.61
CA VAL A 65 12.61 -9.68 1.17
C VAL A 65 11.30 -9.77 0.40
N GLN A 66 10.94 -8.67 -0.28
CA GLN A 66 9.73 -8.55 -1.09
C GLN A 66 9.85 -9.39 -2.40
N ASP A 67 8.74 -9.80 -3.04
CA ASP A 67 8.74 -10.68 -4.24
C ASP A 67 9.20 -10.02 -5.56
N SER A 68 10.21 -9.16 -5.51
CA SER A 68 10.64 -8.37 -6.68
C SER A 68 12.07 -8.58 -7.15
N ASN A 69 12.80 -9.48 -6.50
CA ASN A 69 14.16 -9.91 -6.86
C ASN A 69 14.50 -11.16 -6.03
N VAL A 70 13.91 -12.31 -6.40
CA VAL A 70 14.04 -13.52 -5.57
C VAL A 70 13.97 -14.80 -6.38
N VAL A 71 14.89 -15.70 -6.07
CA VAL A 71 14.89 -17.12 -6.42
C VAL A 71 14.71 -17.90 -5.12
N ALA A 72 13.56 -18.54 -4.96
CA ALA A 72 13.22 -19.30 -3.77
C ALA A 72 13.17 -20.80 -4.09
N HIS A 73 13.98 -21.56 -3.36
CA HIS A 73 13.98 -23.01 -3.37
C HIS A 73 13.21 -23.51 -2.16
N ARG A 74 12.31 -24.48 -2.36
CA ARG A 74 11.53 -25.11 -1.30
C ARG A 74 11.61 -26.62 -1.39
N ILE A 75 11.97 -27.26 -0.29
CA ILE A 75 11.70 -28.68 -0.06
C ILE A 75 10.55 -28.76 0.95
N GLN A 76 9.49 -29.48 0.61
CA GLN A 76 8.34 -29.68 1.48
C GLN A 76 8.02 -31.17 1.57
N ALA A 77 7.76 -31.64 2.79
CA ALA A 77 7.12 -32.93 2.99
C ALA A 77 5.76 -32.73 3.66
N ARG A 78 4.82 -33.63 3.40
CA ARG A 78 3.47 -33.63 3.98
C ARG A 78 3.17 -35.01 4.50
N PHE A 79 3.00 -35.12 5.81
CA PHE A 79 2.73 -36.37 6.51
C PHE A 79 1.29 -36.38 7.03
N LYS A 80 0.49 -37.36 6.62
CA LYS A 80 -0.82 -37.62 7.21
C LYS A 80 -0.68 -38.60 8.37
N MET A 81 -0.24 -38.09 9.52
CA MET A 81 0.00 -38.91 10.72
C MET A 81 -1.26 -39.64 11.20
N SER A 82 -2.43 -39.03 10.98
CA SER A 82 -3.75 -39.64 11.14
C SER A 82 -4.75 -38.98 10.18
N PRO A 83 -5.98 -39.49 10.03
CA PRO A 83 -7.03 -38.82 9.25
C PRO A 83 -7.36 -37.39 9.71
N ARG A 84 -6.91 -37.00 10.92
CA ARG A 84 -7.17 -35.68 11.52
C ARG A 84 -5.91 -34.85 11.73
N ILE A 85 -4.72 -35.39 11.53
CA ILE A 85 -3.46 -34.69 11.80
C ILE A 85 -2.58 -34.74 10.57
N GLU A 86 -2.25 -33.57 10.06
CA GLU A 86 -1.29 -33.37 8.98
C GLU A 86 -0.12 -32.54 9.51
N VAL A 87 1.10 -32.98 9.22
CA VAL A 87 2.34 -32.28 9.56
C VAL A 87 3.11 -31.98 8.29
N VAL A 88 3.49 -30.72 8.10
CA VAL A 88 4.10 -30.21 6.87
C VAL A 88 5.40 -29.48 7.22
N PRO A 89 6.53 -30.18 7.33
CA PRO A 89 7.83 -29.53 7.41
C PRO A 89 8.26 -29.02 6.03
N GLN A 90 8.94 -27.89 6.02
CA GLN A 90 9.48 -27.24 4.84
C GLN A 90 10.86 -26.65 5.16
N PHE A 91 11.74 -26.71 4.18
CA PHE A 91 12.99 -25.97 4.15
C PHE A 91 12.98 -25.03 2.96
N TRP A 92 13.44 -23.81 3.17
CA TRP A 92 13.53 -22.77 2.18
C TRP A 92 14.94 -22.21 2.10
N ALA A 93 15.38 -21.94 0.87
CA ALA A 93 16.58 -21.15 0.59
C ALA A 93 16.21 -20.00 -0.35
N PHE A 94 16.61 -18.79 0.00
CA PHE A 94 16.30 -17.56 -0.72
C PHE A 94 17.57 -16.95 -1.28
N ARG A 95 17.56 -16.64 -2.58
CA ARG A 95 18.63 -15.92 -3.26
C ARG A 95 18.06 -14.77 -4.06
N ALA A 96 18.85 -13.74 -4.31
CA ALA A 96 18.51 -12.69 -5.25
C ALA A 96 18.84 -13.16 -6.67
N ASP A 97 18.06 -12.72 -7.65
CA ASP A 97 18.38 -12.94 -9.07
C ASP A 97 19.50 -11.99 -9.50
N GLU A 98 19.40 -10.74 -9.07
CA GLU A 98 20.37 -9.68 -9.34
C GLU A 98 20.84 -9.01 -8.03
N LEU A 99 22.03 -8.40 -8.04
CA LEU A 99 22.52 -7.66 -6.87
C LEU A 99 21.87 -6.27 -6.72
N ASN A 100 21.21 -5.80 -7.77
CA ASN A 100 20.48 -4.55 -7.78
C ASN A 100 19.01 -4.79 -7.40
N THR A 101 18.57 -4.18 -6.31
CA THR A 101 17.17 -4.26 -5.83
C THR A 101 16.56 -2.86 -5.68
N ILE A 102 16.86 -1.94 -6.60
CA ILE A 102 16.31 -0.58 -6.58
C ILE A 102 14.77 -0.61 -6.51
N GLY A 103 14.23 0.02 -5.46
CA GLY A 103 12.80 0.06 -5.16
C GLY A 103 12.30 -1.01 -4.17
N GLY A 104 13.12 -2.01 -3.84
CA GLY A 104 12.86 -2.94 -2.72
C GLY A 104 12.94 -2.26 -1.36
N ASN A 105 13.08 -3.05 -0.29
CA ASN A 105 13.42 -2.50 1.01
C ASN A 105 14.70 -1.64 0.86
N PRO A 106 14.70 -0.34 1.23
CA PRO A 106 15.86 0.53 1.01
C PRO A 106 17.16 -0.03 1.59
N ALA A 107 17.09 -0.75 2.71
CA ALA A 107 18.25 -1.40 3.32
C ALA A 107 18.86 -2.49 2.43
N LEU A 108 18.05 -3.11 1.56
CA LEU A 108 18.42 -4.20 0.64
C LEU A 108 18.46 -3.73 -0.83
N SER A 109 18.48 -2.42 -1.08
CA SER A 109 18.40 -1.86 -2.43
C SER A 109 19.64 -2.15 -3.28
N VAL A 110 20.79 -2.36 -2.64
CA VAL A 110 22.03 -2.80 -3.26
C VAL A 110 22.60 -3.90 -2.39
N LEU A 111 22.71 -5.10 -2.96
CA LEU A 111 23.19 -6.29 -2.26
C LEU A 111 24.67 -6.49 -2.53
N SER A 112 25.41 -6.88 -1.50
CA SER A 112 26.83 -7.26 -1.63
C SER A 112 27.02 -8.70 -2.13
N ASP A 113 25.96 -9.51 -2.10
CA ASP A 113 25.93 -10.93 -2.41
C ASP A 113 24.49 -11.36 -2.78
N ASP A 114 24.32 -12.55 -3.36
CA ASP A 114 23.01 -13.08 -3.75
C ASP A 114 22.29 -13.82 -2.61
N GLU A 115 22.97 -14.16 -1.52
CA GLU A 115 22.40 -15.00 -0.46
C GLU A 115 21.52 -14.19 0.51
N LEU A 116 20.21 -14.35 0.38
CA LEU A 116 19.24 -13.65 1.21
C LEU A 116 19.00 -14.36 2.56
N GLY A 117 18.98 -15.70 2.54
CA GLY A 117 18.95 -16.52 3.75
C GLY A 117 18.18 -17.83 3.61
N TYR A 118 17.92 -18.45 4.76
CA TYR A 118 17.32 -19.79 4.86
C TYR A 118 16.20 -19.80 5.88
N GLU A 119 15.19 -20.65 5.67
CA GLU A 119 14.10 -20.82 6.62
C GLU A 119 13.67 -22.28 6.74
N ASP A 120 13.68 -22.81 7.96
CA ASP A 120 13.00 -24.04 8.31
C ASP A 120 11.62 -23.70 8.88
N ASN A 121 10.57 -24.32 8.37
CA ASN A 121 9.25 -24.19 8.99
C ASN A 121 8.50 -25.51 9.10
N VAL A 122 7.65 -25.62 10.12
CA VAL A 122 6.83 -26.80 10.38
C VAL A 122 5.42 -26.33 10.66
N THR A 123 4.49 -26.84 9.86
CA THR A 123 3.05 -26.61 10.06
C THR A 123 2.39 -27.88 10.58
N VAL A 124 1.55 -27.74 11.60
CA VAL A 124 0.73 -28.82 12.15
C VAL A 124 -0.74 -28.44 12.02
N LYS A 125 -1.50 -29.26 11.30
CA LYS A 125 -2.94 -29.10 11.12
C LYS A 125 -3.67 -30.22 11.85
N TRP A 126 -4.54 -29.84 12.77
CA TRP A 126 -5.35 -30.76 13.54
C TRP A 126 -6.84 -30.48 13.36
N PHE A 127 -7.50 -31.37 12.64
CA PHE A 127 -8.95 -31.40 12.46
C PHE A 127 -9.61 -32.10 13.65
N LYS A 128 -9.62 -31.42 14.81
CA LYS A 128 -10.15 -31.96 16.08
C LYS A 128 -11.59 -32.46 15.95
N SER A 129 -12.43 -31.74 15.20
CA SER A 129 -13.82 -32.13 14.89
C SER A 129 -14.26 -31.57 13.53
N LYS A 130 -15.46 -31.94 13.06
CA LYS A 130 -16.07 -31.32 11.85
C LYS A 130 -16.24 -29.79 11.95
N ASN A 131 -16.22 -29.27 13.18
CA ASN A 131 -16.44 -27.88 13.49
C ASN A 131 -15.18 -27.21 14.07
N THR A 132 -14.06 -27.93 14.24
CA THR A 132 -12.89 -27.41 14.94
C THR A 132 -11.62 -27.80 14.21
N TYR A 133 -10.88 -26.79 13.77
CA TYR A 133 -9.60 -26.88 13.11
C TYR A 133 -8.57 -26.08 13.89
N ILE A 134 -7.43 -26.69 14.20
CA ILE A 134 -6.31 -26.07 14.88
C ILE A 134 -5.12 -26.09 13.92
N HIS A 135 -4.47 -24.95 13.76
CA HIS A 135 -3.29 -24.79 12.93
C HIS A 135 -2.17 -24.22 13.79
N GLY A 136 -1.09 -24.98 13.94
CA GLY A 136 0.17 -24.51 14.53
C GLY A 136 1.22 -24.35 13.44
N HIS A 137 2.08 -23.35 13.58
CA HIS A 137 3.17 -23.07 12.67
C HIS A 137 4.38 -22.57 13.45
N VAL A 138 5.55 -23.14 13.16
CA VAL A 138 6.83 -22.71 13.73
C VAL A 138 7.78 -22.47 12.56
N ALA A 139 8.49 -21.35 12.56
CA ALA A 139 9.47 -21.02 11.54
C ALA A 139 10.74 -20.43 12.17
N TYR A 140 11.89 -20.99 11.82
CA TYR A 140 13.22 -20.52 12.20
C TYR A 140 13.94 -20.02 10.97
N THR A 141 14.47 -18.80 11.02
CA THR A 141 15.05 -18.15 9.85
C THR A 141 16.45 -17.63 10.16
N VAL A 142 17.37 -17.95 9.25
CA VAL A 142 18.78 -17.52 9.31
C VAL A 142 19.00 -16.49 8.19
N PRO A 143 19.35 -15.24 8.50
CA PRO A 143 19.67 -14.25 7.48
C PRO A 143 20.98 -14.61 6.76
N GLY A 144 20.96 -14.48 5.44
CA GLY A 144 22.13 -14.70 4.58
C GLY A 144 23.10 -13.54 4.60
N SER A 145 24.22 -13.70 3.89
CA SER A 145 25.30 -12.70 3.82
C SER A 145 24.79 -11.33 3.33
N ALA A 146 23.93 -11.30 2.32
CA ALA A 146 23.39 -10.06 1.76
C ALA A 146 22.51 -9.30 2.77
N ALA A 147 21.64 -10.04 3.47
CA ALA A 147 20.78 -9.48 4.51
C ALA A 147 21.58 -9.00 5.74
N LYS A 148 22.63 -9.73 6.11
CA LYS A 148 23.55 -9.33 7.19
C LYS A 148 24.32 -8.07 6.83
N ALA A 149 24.89 -7.99 5.63
CA ALA A 149 25.66 -6.84 5.17
C ALA A 149 24.81 -5.57 5.13
N ALA A 150 23.59 -5.65 4.60
CA ALA A 150 22.60 -4.58 4.58
C ALA A 150 22.25 -4.02 5.98
N LEU A 151 22.41 -4.83 7.03
CA LEU A 151 22.14 -4.48 8.42
C LEU A 151 23.42 -4.27 9.25
N GLY A 152 24.55 -3.98 8.59
CA GLY A 152 25.83 -3.71 9.25
C GLY A 152 26.40 -4.91 10.02
N GLY A 153 26.08 -6.13 9.59
CA GLY A 153 26.51 -7.39 10.21
C GLY A 153 25.73 -7.76 11.48
N SER A 154 24.75 -6.96 11.90
CA SER A 154 24.06 -7.12 13.19
C SER A 154 22.85 -8.06 13.15
N ALA A 155 22.47 -8.57 11.96
CA ALA A 155 21.28 -9.39 11.80
C ALA A 155 21.41 -10.72 12.55
N ARG A 156 20.45 -10.99 13.42
CA ARG A 156 20.35 -12.23 14.20
C ARG A 156 19.32 -13.16 13.59
N ASP A 157 19.49 -14.45 13.81
CA ASP A 157 18.49 -15.46 13.53
C ASP A 157 17.19 -15.14 14.29
N TRP A 158 16.03 -15.51 13.74
CA TRP A 158 14.75 -15.25 14.38
C TRP A 158 13.81 -16.47 14.32
N LEU A 159 13.01 -16.59 15.38
CA LEU A 159 12.01 -17.65 15.56
C LEU A 159 10.61 -17.03 15.57
N ASN A 160 9.70 -17.62 14.79
CA ASN A 160 8.29 -17.31 14.81
C ASN A 160 7.49 -18.55 15.23
N VAL A 161 6.52 -18.35 16.11
CA VAL A 161 5.55 -19.37 16.50
C VAL A 161 4.17 -18.77 16.37
N MET A 162 3.28 -19.45 15.65
CA MET A 162 1.90 -19.07 15.44
C MET A 162 1.00 -20.27 15.76
N ALA A 163 -0.14 -20.00 16.41
CA ALA A 163 -1.22 -20.97 16.51
C ALA A 163 -2.56 -20.24 16.32
N PHE A 164 -3.45 -20.80 15.51
CA PHE A 164 -4.82 -20.31 15.41
C PHE A 164 -5.84 -21.45 15.45
N VAL A 165 -6.99 -21.17 16.04
CA VAL A 165 -8.11 -22.11 16.19
C VAL A 165 -9.29 -21.56 15.40
N ARG A 166 -9.81 -22.36 14.48
CA ARG A 166 -11.04 -22.07 13.75
C ARG A 166 -12.17 -22.94 14.27
N TYR A 167 -13.25 -22.32 14.71
CA TYR A 167 -14.49 -22.99 15.09
C TYR A 167 -15.63 -22.58 14.15
N ALA A 168 -16.34 -23.57 13.59
CA ALA A 168 -17.52 -23.33 12.76
C ALA A 168 -18.79 -23.64 13.56
N PHE A 169 -19.62 -22.61 13.76
CA PHE A 169 -20.94 -22.77 14.38
C PHE A 169 -21.90 -23.46 13.40
N ARG A 170 -22.62 -24.47 13.87
CA ARG A 170 -23.75 -25.03 13.11
C ARG A 170 -24.91 -24.04 13.21
N ALA A 171 -25.34 -23.48 12.09
CA ALA A 171 -26.66 -22.86 12.03
C ALA A 171 -27.70 -23.97 12.22
N SER A 172 -28.42 -23.97 13.34
CA SER A 172 -29.61 -24.78 13.51
C SER A 172 -30.70 -24.24 12.58
N GLY A 173 -31.07 -25.00 11.55
CA GLY A 173 -32.43 -24.97 11.01
C GLY A 173 -32.75 -24.04 9.84
N ARG A 174 -31.83 -23.80 8.88
CA ARG A 174 -32.26 -23.34 7.53
C ARG A 174 -31.58 -24.15 6.45
N SER A 175 -32.39 -24.96 5.75
CA SER A 175 -32.04 -25.47 4.42
C SER A 175 -31.68 -24.28 3.52
N PRO A 176 -30.69 -24.41 2.61
CA PRO A 176 -30.40 -23.34 1.66
C PRO A 176 -31.68 -23.05 0.85
N PRO A 177 -32.05 -21.78 0.65
CA PRO A 177 -33.20 -21.47 -0.18
C PRO A 177 -32.92 -21.99 -1.59
N SER A 178 -33.87 -22.75 -2.15
CA SER A 178 -33.88 -23.09 -3.56
C SER A 178 -33.77 -21.81 -4.40
N PRO A 179 -33.12 -21.84 -5.58
CA PRO A 179 -32.94 -20.65 -6.40
C PRO A 179 -34.27 -20.22 -7.01
N GLN A 180 -35.07 -19.44 -6.27
CA GLN A 180 -36.19 -18.72 -6.81
C GLN A 180 -35.72 -17.36 -7.32
N LYS A 181 -35.80 -17.19 -8.65
CA LYS A 181 -35.82 -15.90 -9.34
C LYS A 181 -36.86 -14.98 -8.68
N ARG A 182 -36.44 -13.79 -8.25
CA ARG A 182 -37.19 -12.52 -8.06
C ARG A 182 -36.12 -11.53 -7.59
N GLY A 183 -35.68 -10.54 -8.38
CA GLY A 183 -36.52 -9.44 -8.84
C GLY A 183 -36.98 -8.66 -7.62
N ILE A 184 -36.24 -7.63 -7.20
CA ILE A 184 -36.70 -6.68 -6.18
C ILE A 184 -36.38 -5.25 -6.63
N PRO A 185 -37.34 -4.31 -6.47
CA PRO A 185 -37.34 -2.97 -7.05
C PRO A 185 -36.66 -1.95 -6.13
N MET A 186 -36.52 -0.72 -6.65
CA MET A 186 -36.10 0.48 -5.93
C MET A 186 -37.20 1.09 -5.05
N SER A 187 -36.80 2.02 -4.17
CA SER A 187 -37.56 2.87 -3.21
C SER A 187 -37.91 2.20 -1.86
N GLU A 188 -37.83 2.80 -0.67
CA GLU A 188 -37.24 4.04 -0.10
C GLU A 188 -37.26 3.87 1.47
N PRO A 189 -37.11 4.92 2.32
CA PRO A 189 -36.07 5.06 3.35
C PRO A 189 -36.50 4.65 4.77
N HIS A 190 -35.61 4.08 5.59
CA HIS A 190 -35.87 3.92 7.03
C HIS A 190 -34.59 3.98 7.89
N ASP A 191 -34.38 5.13 8.51
CA ASP A 191 -33.84 5.20 9.87
C ASP A 191 -34.83 4.49 10.80
N SER A 192 -34.36 3.46 11.52
CA SER A 192 -35.10 2.86 12.63
C SER A 192 -34.14 2.24 13.64
N ALA A 193 -34.59 2.21 14.90
CA ALA A 193 -33.85 1.82 16.11
C ALA A 193 -33.18 0.43 16.07
N GLU A 194 -33.47 -0.39 15.06
CA GLU A 194 -32.83 -1.70 14.82
C GLU A 194 -31.32 -1.58 14.51
N ASN A 195 -30.86 -0.47 13.93
CA ASN A 195 -29.43 -0.23 13.69
C ASN A 195 -28.64 0.11 14.97
N LEU A 196 -29.33 0.53 16.04
CA LEU A 196 -28.70 0.81 17.33
C LEU A 196 -28.30 -0.49 18.06
N GLU A 197 -29.14 -1.53 17.97
CA GLU A 197 -28.83 -2.84 18.55
C GLU A 197 -27.71 -3.58 17.79
N ARG A 198 -27.58 -3.37 16.47
CA ARG A 198 -26.44 -3.90 15.69
C ARG A 198 -25.09 -3.31 16.12
N ARG A 199 -25.06 -2.02 16.50
CA ARG A 199 -23.87 -1.37 17.08
C ARG A 199 -23.59 -1.86 18.50
N ALA A 200 -24.60 -2.23 19.28
CA ALA A 200 -24.43 -2.82 20.60
C ALA A 200 -23.89 -4.27 20.52
N LEU A 201 -24.32 -5.07 19.54
CA LEU A 201 -23.80 -6.42 19.33
C LEU A 201 -22.32 -6.44 18.90
N LEU A 202 -21.88 -5.43 18.12
CA LEU A 202 -20.48 -5.27 17.73
C LEU A 202 -19.58 -4.81 18.89
N LYS A 203 -20.13 -4.13 19.91
CA LYS A 203 -19.38 -3.78 21.14
C LYS A 203 -19.15 -4.98 22.06
N VAL A 204 -19.97 -6.04 21.97
CA VAL A 204 -19.80 -7.26 22.78
C VAL A 204 -18.93 -8.31 22.08
N LEU A 205 -18.82 -8.28 20.75
CA LEU A 205 -17.96 -9.19 19.97
C LEU A 205 -16.50 -8.72 19.81
N GLY A 206 -16.15 -7.53 20.31
CA GLY A 206 -14.78 -7.00 20.34
C GLY A 206 -13.88 -7.57 21.46
N ALA A 207 -14.37 -8.55 22.22
CA ALA A 207 -13.67 -9.11 23.38
C ALA A 207 -13.50 -10.64 23.29
N ALA A 208 -12.88 -11.16 22.21
CA ALA A 208 -12.27 -12.49 22.20
C ALA A 208 -11.49 -12.77 20.91
N ALA A 209 -10.28 -12.20 20.78
CA ALA A 209 -9.19 -12.77 19.97
C ALA A 209 -7.87 -12.05 20.28
N VAL A 210 -7.45 -12.07 21.55
CA VAL A 210 -6.05 -11.79 21.91
C VAL A 210 -5.29 -13.10 21.69
N THR A 211 -4.64 -13.26 20.53
CA THR A 211 -3.58 -14.26 20.40
C THR A 211 -2.35 -13.74 21.11
N GLY A 212 -2.27 -14.04 22.41
CA GLY A 212 -1.07 -13.82 23.22
C GLY A 212 0.03 -14.79 22.80
N GLY A 213 1.13 -14.24 22.29
CA GLY A 213 2.42 -14.94 22.33
C GLY A 213 2.91 -14.94 23.77
N LEU A 214 2.91 -16.10 24.40
CA LEU A 214 3.61 -16.32 25.68
C LEU A 214 5.11 -16.39 25.38
N ALA A 215 5.80 -15.25 25.47
CA ALA A 215 7.23 -15.25 25.76
C ALA A 215 7.40 -15.60 27.24
N SER A 216 8.19 -16.63 27.54
CA SER A 216 8.56 -16.97 28.91
C SER A 216 9.33 -15.81 29.57
N PRO A 217 9.13 -15.52 30.86
CA PRO A 217 9.80 -14.42 31.53
C PRO A 217 11.26 -14.81 31.81
N LEU A 218 12.20 -14.31 30.99
CA LEU A 218 13.56 -14.11 31.47
C LEU A 218 13.53 -12.88 32.37
N ALA A 219 13.95 -13.07 33.63
CA ALA A 219 13.93 -12.09 34.70
C ALA A 219 14.33 -10.68 34.21
N ALA A 220 13.35 -9.78 34.14
CA ALA A 220 13.60 -8.36 34.04
C ALA A 220 14.09 -7.89 35.42
N GLU A 221 15.39 -7.68 35.55
CA GLU A 221 15.89 -6.75 36.56
C GLU A 221 15.13 -5.44 36.39
N THR A 222 14.50 -4.98 37.47
CA THR A 222 13.85 -3.68 37.57
C THR A 222 14.91 -2.58 37.48
N ALA A 223 15.37 -2.29 36.27
CA ALA A 223 16.08 -1.05 35.98
C ALA A 223 15.04 0.07 35.86
N GLN A 224 15.16 1.10 36.70
CA GLN A 224 14.48 2.37 36.49
C GLN A 224 14.72 2.83 35.04
N PRO A 225 13.73 3.44 34.37
CA PRO A 225 13.93 3.94 33.02
C PRO A 225 15.07 4.95 33.02
N ALA A 226 16.22 4.55 32.45
CA ALA A 226 17.32 5.46 32.24
C ALA A 226 16.82 6.61 31.36
N ALA A 227 17.06 7.84 31.80
CA ALA A 227 16.80 9.02 31.00
C ALA A 227 17.43 8.82 29.61
N MET A 228 16.65 9.08 28.56
CA MET A 228 17.14 9.05 27.18
C MET A 228 18.42 9.89 27.09
N PRO A 229 19.52 9.35 26.55
CA PRO A 229 20.74 10.13 26.37
C PRO A 229 20.42 11.36 25.51
N THR A 230 20.66 12.55 26.06
CA THR A 230 20.50 13.83 25.37
C THR A 230 21.61 14.10 24.36
N THR A 231 22.61 13.22 24.31
CA THR A 231 23.73 13.29 23.36
C THR A 231 23.37 12.46 22.14
N PRO A 232 23.36 13.05 20.93
CA PRO A 232 23.10 12.32 19.70
C PRO A 232 24.10 11.15 19.52
N GLY A 233 23.64 10.00 19.05
CA GLY A 233 24.49 8.82 18.83
C GLY A 233 25.56 9.05 17.76
N ALA A 234 26.47 8.10 17.55
CA ALA A 234 27.60 8.22 16.62
C ALA A 234 27.25 8.60 15.15
N TYR A 235 25.97 8.52 14.77
CA TYR A 235 25.43 8.96 13.47
C TYR A 235 24.93 10.41 13.45
N ALA A 236 25.04 11.13 14.55
CA ALA A 236 24.61 12.51 14.69
C ALA A 236 25.80 13.40 15.06
N MET A 237 26.82 13.33 14.20
CA MET A 237 27.90 14.30 14.15
C MET A 237 27.36 15.62 13.57
N PRO A 238 27.88 16.79 14.01
CA PRO A 238 27.60 18.06 13.36
C PRO A 238 27.99 17.99 11.88
N TRP A 239 27.10 18.47 11.01
CA TRP A 239 27.29 18.50 9.57
C TRP A 239 28.55 19.29 9.17
N ASP A 240 29.45 18.66 8.42
CA ASP A 240 30.56 19.32 7.74
C ASP A 240 30.42 19.11 6.22
N PRO A 241 30.07 20.16 5.45
CA PRO A 241 29.92 20.07 4.00
C PRO A 241 31.22 19.79 3.25
N ALA A 242 32.38 19.88 3.91
CA ALA A 242 33.67 19.74 3.26
C ALA A 242 34.28 18.33 3.36
N ASP A 243 33.65 17.38 4.07
CA ASP A 243 34.23 16.04 4.30
C ASP A 243 34.20 15.17 3.01
N PRO A 244 35.36 14.87 2.40
CA PRO A 244 35.45 14.07 1.18
C PRO A 244 35.33 12.56 1.45
N ALA A 245 35.29 12.12 2.72
CA ALA A 245 35.22 10.70 3.11
C ALA A 245 33.79 10.13 3.16
N LEU A 246 32.77 10.93 2.86
CA LEU A 246 31.38 10.48 2.69
C LEU A 246 31.06 10.31 1.19
N PRO A 247 31.35 9.16 0.57
CA PRO A 247 30.93 8.87 -0.79
C PRO A 247 29.39 8.84 -0.84
N GLY A 248 28.78 9.64 -1.72
CA GLY A 248 27.40 9.39 -2.16
C GLY A 248 26.34 10.48 -1.94
N ARG A 249 26.68 11.77 -1.95
CA ARG A 249 25.68 12.81 -2.27
C ARG A 249 26.05 13.58 -3.52
N GLN A 250 25.45 13.19 -4.65
CA GLN A 250 25.33 14.11 -5.77
C GLN A 250 24.41 15.26 -5.33
N ASN A 251 24.91 16.50 -5.38
CA ASN A 251 24.03 17.66 -5.29
C ASN A 251 23.01 17.54 -6.43
N ILE A 252 21.75 17.26 -6.08
CA ILE A 252 20.65 17.36 -7.04
C ILE A 252 20.52 18.85 -7.34
N VAL A 253 21.04 19.28 -8.48
CA VAL A 253 20.84 20.65 -8.97
C VAL A 253 19.33 20.79 -9.20
N PRO A 254 18.66 21.74 -8.52
CA PRO A 254 17.24 21.97 -8.76
C PRO A 254 17.03 22.25 -10.25
N VAL A 255 16.02 21.59 -10.80
CA VAL A 255 15.61 21.86 -12.17
C VAL A 255 15.21 23.33 -12.26
N PRO A 256 15.66 24.09 -13.30
CA PRO A 256 15.28 25.49 -13.46
C PRO A 256 13.75 25.68 -13.42
N GLU A 257 13.28 26.78 -12.82
CA GLU A 257 11.84 27.05 -12.70
C GLU A 257 11.12 27.18 -14.06
N ASP A 258 11.88 27.57 -15.09
CA ASP A 258 11.45 27.72 -16.48
C ASP A 258 11.67 26.46 -17.33
N TYR A 259 12.28 25.42 -16.78
CA TYR A 259 12.42 24.16 -17.49
C TYR A 259 11.04 23.59 -17.80
N PHE A 260 10.77 23.22 -19.04
CA PHE A 260 9.68 22.33 -19.42
C PHE A 260 9.99 21.55 -20.68
N VAL A 261 9.18 20.53 -20.99
CA VAL A 261 9.29 19.80 -22.25
C VAL A 261 8.15 20.23 -23.17
N PRO A 262 8.41 21.13 -24.15
CA PRO A 262 7.38 21.67 -25.02
C PRO A 262 6.60 20.57 -25.74
N GLY A 263 5.28 20.70 -25.76
CA GLY A 263 4.39 19.81 -26.51
C GLY A 263 4.26 18.37 -25.99
N ARG A 264 4.84 18.03 -24.83
CA ARG A 264 4.70 16.69 -24.22
C ARG A 264 3.23 16.27 -24.05
N PHE A 265 2.35 17.23 -23.75
CA PHE A 265 0.92 17.03 -23.57
C PHE A 265 0.07 17.72 -24.64
N ALA A 266 0.65 18.03 -25.82
CA ALA A 266 -0.07 18.70 -26.88
C ALA A 266 -1.38 17.97 -27.24
N GLY A 267 -2.49 18.69 -27.18
CA GLY A 267 -3.82 18.16 -27.51
C GLY A 267 -4.40 17.19 -26.47
N LYS A 268 -3.76 17.04 -25.30
CA LYS A 268 -4.27 16.24 -24.18
C LYS A 268 -5.04 17.10 -23.20
N THR A 269 -6.09 16.54 -22.61
CA THR A 269 -6.81 17.20 -21.51
C THR A 269 -6.42 16.60 -20.17
N ALA A 270 -5.95 17.46 -19.26
CA ALA A 270 -5.49 17.12 -17.93
C ALA A 270 -6.40 17.73 -16.86
N LEU A 271 -6.91 16.91 -15.95
CA LEU A 271 -7.64 17.35 -14.76
C LEU A 271 -6.70 17.42 -13.56
N VAL A 272 -6.73 18.50 -12.78
CA VAL A 272 -5.88 18.68 -11.59
C VAL A 272 -6.72 19.10 -10.39
N THR A 273 -6.83 18.24 -9.39
CA THR A 273 -7.47 18.59 -8.10
C THR A 273 -6.47 19.23 -7.14
N GLY A 274 -6.93 20.18 -6.32
CA GLY A 274 -6.06 20.93 -5.42
C GLY A 274 -5.16 21.92 -6.18
N CYS A 275 -5.66 22.49 -7.28
CA CYS A 275 -4.87 23.32 -8.19
C CYS A 275 -4.52 24.71 -7.64
N ALA A 276 -5.14 25.16 -6.55
CA ALA A 276 -4.99 26.52 -6.05
C ALA A 276 -3.62 26.82 -5.45
N ARG A 277 -2.87 25.80 -5.00
CA ARG A 277 -1.57 25.99 -4.30
C ARG A 277 -0.66 24.77 -4.38
N GLY A 278 0.57 24.93 -3.89
CA GLY A 278 1.53 23.85 -3.71
C GLY A 278 1.81 23.06 -4.99
N MET A 279 1.90 21.73 -4.86
CA MET A 279 2.18 20.83 -5.97
C MET A 279 1.11 20.89 -7.07
N GLY A 280 -0.17 21.02 -6.71
CA GLY A 280 -1.26 21.10 -7.69
C GLY A 280 -1.16 22.33 -8.59
N ARG A 281 -0.84 23.50 -8.01
CA ARG A 281 -0.58 24.73 -8.78
C ARG A 281 0.58 24.54 -9.75
N LEU A 282 1.72 24.04 -9.25
CA LEU A 282 2.92 23.85 -10.06
C LEU A 282 2.68 22.84 -11.20
N ALA A 283 1.97 21.75 -10.90
CA ALA A 283 1.59 20.75 -11.90
C ALA A 283 0.64 21.32 -12.96
N ALA A 284 -0.38 22.07 -12.57
CA ALA A 284 -1.33 22.70 -13.50
C ALA A 284 -0.61 23.67 -14.45
N MET A 285 0.23 24.57 -13.92
CA MET A 285 1.02 25.49 -14.74
C MET A 285 1.96 24.74 -15.68
N ARG A 286 2.64 23.70 -15.17
CA ARG A 286 3.58 22.91 -15.97
C ARG A 286 2.89 22.15 -17.09
N LEU A 287 1.75 21.49 -16.81
CA LEU A 287 0.96 20.79 -17.80
C LEU A 287 0.53 21.72 -18.94
N ALA A 288 0.09 22.94 -18.60
CA ALA A 288 -0.29 23.94 -19.59
C ALA A 288 0.90 24.38 -20.46
N ARG A 289 2.07 24.68 -19.87
CA ARG A 289 3.30 25.01 -20.61
C ARG A 289 3.77 23.87 -21.52
N GLU A 290 3.52 22.62 -21.12
CA GLU A 290 3.80 21.43 -21.92
C GLU A 290 2.69 21.11 -22.95
N GLY A 291 1.68 21.97 -23.08
CA GLY A 291 0.68 21.95 -24.16
C GLY A 291 -0.66 21.31 -23.84
N ALA A 292 -0.93 20.96 -22.57
CA ALA A 292 -2.21 20.39 -22.15
C ALA A 292 -3.33 21.44 -22.11
N ASN A 293 -4.57 21.01 -22.35
CA ASN A 293 -5.75 21.71 -21.86
C ASN A 293 -5.94 21.36 -20.37
N VAL A 294 -5.99 22.34 -19.48
CA VAL A 294 -6.02 22.10 -18.04
C VAL A 294 -7.40 22.41 -17.45
N LEU A 295 -8.03 21.42 -16.82
CA LEU A 295 -9.15 21.66 -15.93
C LEU A 295 -8.65 21.66 -14.48
N GLY A 296 -8.65 22.82 -13.84
CA GLY A 296 -8.33 22.94 -12.41
C GLY A 296 -9.57 22.79 -11.54
N VAL A 297 -9.44 22.07 -10.43
CA VAL A 297 -10.50 21.90 -9.43
C VAL A 297 -9.96 22.24 -8.06
N ASP A 298 -10.59 23.18 -7.37
CA ASP A 298 -10.24 23.54 -6.00
C ASP A 298 -11.43 24.21 -5.31
N TRP A 299 -11.55 24.07 -4.00
CA TRP A 299 -12.57 24.75 -3.22
C TRP A 299 -12.18 26.20 -2.85
N ILE A 300 -10.89 26.56 -2.93
CA ILE A 300 -10.39 27.93 -2.71
C ILE A 300 -10.52 28.73 -4.01
N ALA A 301 -11.70 29.32 -4.22
CA ALA A 301 -12.10 29.89 -5.50
C ALA A 301 -11.14 30.96 -6.04
N ASP A 302 -10.77 31.94 -5.22
CA ASP A 302 -9.91 33.06 -5.60
C ASP A 302 -8.51 32.59 -6.04
N LYS A 303 -7.90 31.67 -5.28
CA LYS A 303 -6.57 31.13 -5.58
C LYS A 303 -6.60 30.16 -6.76
N GLY A 304 -7.65 29.34 -6.87
CA GLY A 304 -7.85 28.45 -8.01
C GLY A 304 -8.00 29.23 -9.32
N GLN A 305 -8.86 30.27 -9.32
CA GLN A 305 -9.07 31.13 -10.48
C GLN A 305 -7.79 31.87 -10.87
N ALA A 306 -7.03 32.39 -9.90
CA ALA A 306 -5.75 33.06 -10.19
C ALA A 306 -4.73 32.17 -10.92
N VAL A 307 -4.73 30.85 -10.65
CA VAL A 307 -3.88 29.89 -11.39
C VAL A 307 -4.37 29.70 -12.82
N ILE A 308 -5.68 29.63 -13.03
CA ILE A 308 -6.26 29.50 -14.38
C ILE A 308 -6.01 30.77 -15.20
N ASP A 309 -6.19 31.95 -14.61
CA ASP A 309 -5.92 33.23 -15.27
C ASP A 309 -4.44 33.36 -15.66
N ALA A 310 -3.52 32.90 -14.81
CA ALA A 310 -2.11 32.86 -15.13
C ALA A 310 -1.83 31.95 -16.34
N ILE A 311 -2.41 30.75 -16.38
CA ILE A 311 -2.28 29.83 -17.52
C ILE A 311 -2.80 30.47 -18.81
N LEU A 312 -3.97 31.13 -18.77
CA LEU A 312 -4.55 31.80 -19.92
C LEU A 312 -3.67 32.97 -20.39
N SER A 313 -3.09 33.74 -19.46
CA SER A 313 -2.18 34.85 -19.79
C SER A 313 -0.87 34.40 -20.45
N GLU A 314 -0.43 33.17 -20.18
CA GLU A 314 0.72 32.53 -20.83
C GLU A 314 0.35 31.87 -22.19
N GLY A 315 -0.90 32.01 -22.65
CA GLY A 315 -1.40 31.47 -23.91
C GLY A 315 -1.83 29.99 -23.85
N GLY A 316 -1.90 29.42 -22.64
CA GLY A 316 -2.43 28.08 -22.42
C GLY A 316 -3.95 28.01 -22.50
N LYS A 317 -4.50 26.80 -22.41
CA LYS A 317 -5.94 26.55 -22.36
C LYS A 317 -6.30 26.01 -21.00
N ALA A 318 -7.17 26.70 -20.28
CA ALA A 318 -7.60 26.25 -18.97
C ALA A 318 -9.03 26.66 -18.60
N ALA A 319 -9.64 25.88 -17.71
CA ALA A 319 -10.95 26.15 -17.11
C ALA A 319 -10.94 25.75 -15.63
N PHE A 320 -11.79 26.39 -14.83
CA PHE A 320 -11.86 26.20 -13.39
C PHE A 320 -13.21 25.61 -12.97
N VAL A 321 -13.18 24.67 -12.03
CA VAL A 321 -14.37 24.22 -11.29
C VAL A 321 -14.12 24.44 -9.80
N GLN A 322 -14.93 25.30 -9.20
CA GLN A 322 -14.93 25.47 -7.76
C GLN A 322 -15.67 24.30 -7.10
N GLY A 323 -15.05 23.62 -6.14
CA GLY A 323 -15.76 22.63 -5.33
C GLY A 323 -14.88 21.75 -4.44
N ASP A 324 -15.54 21.10 -3.49
CA ASP A 324 -14.94 20.10 -2.60
C ASP A 324 -15.03 18.71 -3.27
N ILE A 325 -13.88 18.09 -3.56
CA ILE A 325 -13.80 16.77 -4.21
C ILE A 325 -14.39 15.64 -3.36
N SER A 326 -14.62 15.88 -2.08
CA SER A 326 -15.35 14.92 -1.26
C SER A 326 -16.84 14.92 -1.58
N GLU A 327 -17.36 15.79 -2.45
CA GLU A 327 -18.74 15.78 -2.95
C GLU A 327 -18.85 15.13 -4.32
N THR A 328 -19.77 14.15 -4.45
CA THR A 328 -19.93 13.40 -5.72
C THR A 328 -20.32 14.31 -6.88
N ALA A 329 -21.18 15.30 -6.62
CA ALA A 329 -21.60 16.26 -7.64
C ALA A 329 -20.42 17.08 -8.19
N VAL A 330 -19.43 17.41 -7.36
CA VAL A 330 -18.22 18.14 -7.79
C VAL A 330 -17.35 17.23 -8.67
N CYS A 331 -17.12 15.98 -8.26
CA CYS A 331 -16.35 15.01 -9.05
C CYS A 331 -16.99 14.74 -10.43
N ASP A 332 -18.31 14.64 -10.50
CA ASP A 332 -19.01 14.46 -11.77
C ASP A 332 -18.94 15.75 -12.61
N ALA A 333 -19.15 16.92 -12.00
CA ALA A 333 -19.12 18.21 -12.69
C ALA A 333 -17.73 18.56 -13.25
N MET A 334 -16.64 18.25 -12.53
CA MET A 334 -15.29 18.48 -13.05
C MET A 334 -15.02 17.65 -14.31
N VAL A 335 -15.40 16.37 -14.32
CA VAL A 335 -15.20 15.52 -15.51
C VAL A 335 -16.07 16.01 -16.67
N GLN A 336 -17.33 16.39 -16.41
CA GLN A 336 -18.21 16.98 -17.42
C GLN A 336 -17.66 18.30 -17.98
N ALA A 337 -17.07 19.16 -17.14
CA ALA A 337 -16.45 20.40 -17.57
C ALA A 337 -15.22 20.14 -18.46
N ALA A 338 -14.36 19.18 -18.12
CA ALA A 338 -13.24 18.80 -18.98
C ALA A 338 -13.72 18.36 -20.37
N VAL A 339 -14.76 17.52 -20.41
CA VAL A 339 -15.36 17.05 -21.67
C VAL A 339 -16.02 18.21 -22.44
N GLY A 340 -16.78 19.06 -21.77
CA GLY A 340 -17.50 20.17 -22.40
C GLY A 340 -16.57 21.24 -22.98
N HIS A 341 -15.48 21.58 -22.28
CA HIS A 341 -14.53 22.60 -22.73
C HIS A 341 -13.51 22.06 -23.73
N PHE A 342 -13.06 20.81 -23.56
CA PHE A 342 -11.87 20.29 -24.25
C PHE A 342 -12.10 18.98 -25.01
N GLY A 343 -13.32 18.44 -24.99
CA GLY A 343 -13.74 17.28 -25.78
C GLY A 343 -13.41 15.91 -25.18
N GLY A 344 -12.75 15.85 -24.02
CA GLY A 344 -12.45 14.59 -23.35
C GLY A 344 -11.53 14.73 -22.14
N LEU A 345 -11.13 13.60 -21.57
CA LEU A 345 -10.18 13.49 -20.46
C LEU A 345 -9.09 12.46 -20.80
N ASP A 346 -7.82 12.88 -20.82
CA ASP A 346 -6.69 12.00 -21.15
C ASP A 346 -5.85 11.66 -19.90
N CYS A 347 -5.72 12.62 -18.98
CA CYS A 347 -5.02 12.40 -17.72
C CYS A 347 -5.65 13.14 -16.55
N ALA A 348 -5.42 12.63 -15.34
CA ALA A 348 -5.83 13.29 -14.11
C ALA A 348 -4.72 13.23 -13.05
N LEU A 349 -4.61 14.29 -12.27
CA LEU A 349 -3.77 14.40 -11.08
C LEU A 349 -4.68 14.64 -9.87
N ASN A 350 -4.92 13.58 -9.11
CA ASN A 350 -5.64 13.64 -7.84
C ASN A 350 -4.69 14.07 -6.73
N ASN A 351 -4.46 15.39 -6.63
CA ASN A 351 -3.52 15.99 -5.69
C ASN A 351 -4.18 16.60 -4.45
N ALA A 352 -5.48 16.94 -4.49
CA ALA A 352 -6.16 17.52 -3.33
C ALA A 352 -6.01 16.62 -2.09
N GLY A 353 -5.59 17.22 -0.98
CA GLY A 353 -5.42 16.52 0.28
C GLY A 353 -5.09 17.46 1.44
N VAL A 354 -5.35 16.96 2.64
CA VAL A 354 -5.31 17.71 3.91
C VAL A 354 -4.62 16.86 4.97
N MET A 355 -4.01 17.48 5.98
CA MET A 355 -3.37 16.79 7.10
C MET A 355 -4.22 16.90 8.37
N ASP A 356 -3.91 16.07 9.37
CA ASP A 356 -4.43 16.26 10.73
C ASP A 356 -4.16 17.69 11.21
N ALA A 357 -5.03 18.20 12.11
CA ALA A 357 -4.86 19.39 12.95
C ALA A 357 -5.16 20.79 12.40
N ILE A 358 -5.24 20.98 11.09
CA ILE A 358 -5.56 22.30 10.52
C ILE A 358 -6.77 22.13 9.62
N PHE A 359 -7.90 22.76 10.00
CA PHE A 359 -9.06 22.73 9.11
C PHE A 359 -8.65 23.44 7.81
N PRO A 360 -8.87 22.81 6.66
CA PRO A 360 -8.58 23.44 5.39
C PRO A 360 -9.36 24.77 5.34
N GLY A 361 -8.69 25.91 5.12
CA GLY A 361 -9.34 27.22 5.08
C GLY A 361 -9.20 28.06 6.35
N ASP A 362 -8.79 27.48 7.47
CA ASP A 362 -8.40 28.27 8.64
C ASP A 362 -7.11 29.05 8.35
N PRO A 363 -7.00 30.31 8.83
CA PRO A 363 -5.73 31.03 8.81
C PRO A 363 -4.65 30.21 9.53
N ILE A 364 -3.44 30.23 9.00
CA ILE A 364 -2.31 29.60 9.67
C ILE A 364 -1.98 30.44 10.91
N ASP A 365 -2.23 29.89 12.09
CA ASP A 365 -1.79 30.44 13.37
C ASP A 365 -1.04 29.35 14.12
N TYR A 366 0.28 29.34 13.92
CA TYR A 366 1.14 28.33 14.51
C TYR A 366 1.06 28.29 16.04
N ALA A 367 0.86 29.44 16.71
CA ALA A 367 0.87 29.50 18.16
C ALA A 367 -0.34 28.80 18.77
N SER A 368 -1.51 28.93 18.15
CA SER A 368 -2.74 28.24 18.60
C SER A 368 -2.89 26.83 18.02
N GLN A 369 -2.25 26.54 16.89
CA GLN A 369 -2.42 25.26 16.17
C GLN A 369 -1.33 24.22 16.48
N LYS A 370 -0.18 24.60 17.04
CA LYS A 370 0.95 23.67 17.26
C LYS A 370 0.58 22.43 18.10
N ASP A 371 -0.35 22.58 19.04
CA ASP A 371 -0.77 21.49 19.96
C ASP A 371 -1.88 20.63 19.35
N LEU A 372 -2.48 21.08 18.25
CA LEU A 372 -3.41 20.29 17.46
C LEU A 372 -2.62 19.37 16.50
N VAL A 373 -1.45 19.85 16.03
CA VAL A 373 -0.58 19.16 15.08
C VAL A 373 0.20 18.06 15.81
N MET A 374 0.29 16.89 15.18
CA MET A 374 1.04 15.74 15.71
C MET A 374 0.41 15.07 16.95
N ALA A 375 -0.92 14.95 17.00
CA ALA A 375 -1.65 14.27 18.08
C ALA A 375 -1.49 12.74 18.04
N ARG A 376 -1.28 12.13 19.21
CA ARG A 376 -1.34 10.67 19.33
C ARG A 376 -2.77 10.18 19.10
N ILE A 377 -2.93 8.90 18.78
CA ILE A 377 -4.26 8.34 18.49
C ILE A 377 -5.24 8.44 19.66
N ASP A 378 -4.74 8.46 20.90
CA ASP A 378 -5.53 8.66 22.13
C ASP A 378 -5.98 10.12 22.36
N GLU A 379 -5.42 11.06 21.59
CA GLU A 379 -5.71 12.50 21.67
C GLU A 379 -6.31 13.04 20.36
N ALA A 380 -6.38 12.22 19.31
CA ALA A 380 -6.95 12.58 18.02
C ALA A 380 -8.47 12.75 18.14
N SER A 381 -9.02 13.79 17.48
CA SER A 381 -10.46 14.06 17.48
C SER A 381 -11.17 13.40 16.30
N ASP A 382 -12.46 13.09 16.51
CA ASP A 382 -13.35 12.57 15.46
C ASP A 382 -13.50 13.57 14.30
N ASP A 383 -13.56 14.88 14.59
CA ASP A 383 -13.69 15.94 13.57
C ASP A 383 -12.50 15.91 12.58
N TYR A 384 -11.28 15.68 13.07
CA TYR A 384 -10.11 15.57 12.20
C TYR A 384 -10.12 14.28 11.40
N TRP A 385 -10.48 13.17 12.04
CA TRP A 385 -10.61 11.89 11.36
C TRP A 385 -11.59 11.99 10.19
N ASP A 386 -12.77 12.54 10.44
CA ASP A 386 -13.84 12.66 9.46
C ASP A 386 -13.43 13.55 8.29
N VAL A 387 -12.82 14.72 8.53
CA VAL A 387 -12.37 15.61 7.46
C VAL A 387 -11.25 14.99 6.63
N VAL A 388 -10.23 14.44 7.28
CA VAL A 388 -9.07 13.86 6.58
C VAL A 388 -9.50 12.66 5.75
N MET A 389 -10.33 11.77 6.28
CA MET A 389 -10.84 10.62 5.54
C MET A 389 -11.83 11.02 4.45
N ARG A 390 -12.69 12.02 4.70
CA ARG A 390 -13.64 12.55 3.71
C ARG A 390 -12.92 13.16 2.51
N VAL A 391 -11.87 13.95 2.72
CA VAL A 391 -11.13 14.58 1.61
C VAL A 391 -10.16 13.61 0.96
N ASN A 392 -9.23 13.03 1.73
CA ASN A 392 -8.10 12.29 1.16
C ASN A 392 -8.49 10.91 0.63
N ALA A 393 -9.36 10.18 1.33
CA ALA A 393 -9.73 8.83 0.91
C ALA A 393 -11.01 8.85 0.07
N THR A 394 -12.08 9.42 0.62
CA THR A 394 -13.39 9.46 -0.06
C THR A 394 -13.37 10.37 -1.27
N GLY A 395 -12.72 11.54 -1.20
CA GLY A 395 -12.58 12.43 -2.35
C GLY A 395 -11.81 11.79 -3.49
N THR A 396 -10.63 11.19 -3.22
CA THR A 396 -9.87 10.45 -4.25
C THR A 396 -10.68 9.30 -4.85
N PHE A 397 -11.41 8.52 -4.04
CA PHE A 397 -12.30 7.49 -4.56
C PHE A 397 -13.38 8.05 -5.50
N ARG A 398 -14.02 9.17 -5.13
CA ARG A 398 -15.07 9.80 -5.94
C ARG A 398 -14.51 10.36 -7.25
N SER A 399 -13.34 10.99 -7.21
CA SER A 399 -12.61 11.44 -8.40
C SER A 399 -12.28 10.29 -9.33
N LEU A 400 -11.59 9.25 -8.82
CA LEU A 400 -11.26 8.05 -9.60
C LEU A 400 -12.49 7.46 -10.28
N ARG A 401 -13.59 7.33 -9.55
CA ARG A 401 -14.83 6.77 -10.08
C ARG A 401 -15.38 7.60 -11.25
N ALA A 402 -15.40 8.92 -11.14
CA ALA A 402 -15.89 9.79 -12.22
C ALA A 402 -14.94 9.78 -13.43
N GLU A 403 -13.63 9.88 -13.18
CA GLU A 403 -12.57 9.89 -14.20
C GLU A 403 -12.55 8.58 -14.99
N LEU A 404 -12.54 7.44 -14.30
CA LEU A 404 -12.49 6.11 -14.92
C LEU A 404 -13.76 5.82 -15.73
N ARG A 405 -14.95 6.23 -15.25
CA ARG A 405 -16.19 6.13 -16.03
C ARG A 405 -16.08 6.85 -17.36
N GLN A 406 -15.58 8.09 -17.34
CA GLN A 406 -15.41 8.88 -18.56
C GLN A 406 -14.33 8.29 -19.47
N MET A 407 -13.16 7.92 -18.94
CA MET A 407 -12.08 7.37 -19.74
C MET A 407 -12.46 6.02 -20.38
N LEU A 408 -13.22 5.17 -19.68
CA LEU A 408 -13.80 3.94 -20.24
C LEU A 408 -14.78 4.24 -21.36
N ALA A 409 -15.71 5.18 -21.16
CA ALA A 409 -16.68 5.57 -22.18
C ALA A 409 -16.01 6.12 -23.45
N GLN A 410 -14.87 6.80 -23.30
CA GLN A 410 -14.08 7.30 -24.41
C GLN A 410 -13.33 6.21 -25.18
N GLY A 411 -12.91 5.12 -24.52
CA GLY A 411 -12.23 3.99 -25.15
C GLY A 411 -10.84 4.28 -25.72
N ARG A 412 -10.16 5.35 -25.29
CA ARG A 412 -8.85 5.79 -25.81
C ARG A 412 -7.67 5.57 -24.86
N GLY A 413 -7.91 4.87 -23.74
CA GLY A 413 -6.98 4.80 -22.62
C GLY A 413 -6.85 6.13 -21.87
N GLY A 414 -5.85 6.20 -20.98
CA GLY A 414 -5.62 7.36 -20.11
C GLY A 414 -4.75 7.03 -18.90
N SER A 415 -4.32 8.07 -18.19
CA SER A 415 -3.44 7.95 -17.01
C SER A 415 -3.95 8.82 -15.86
N ILE A 416 -4.11 8.21 -14.68
CA ILE A 416 -4.47 8.92 -13.44
C ILE A 416 -3.30 8.79 -12.46
N VAL A 417 -2.89 9.89 -11.85
CA VAL A 417 -1.88 9.93 -10.80
C VAL A 417 -2.56 10.35 -9.50
N ASN A 418 -2.49 9.52 -8.47
CA ASN A 418 -3.00 9.84 -7.14
C ASN A 418 -1.84 10.22 -6.22
N VAL A 419 -1.87 11.43 -5.66
CA VAL A 419 -0.80 11.89 -4.77
C VAL A 419 -1.01 11.29 -3.38
N ALA A 420 -0.28 10.20 -3.11
CA ALA A 420 -0.24 9.57 -1.79
C ALA A 420 0.77 10.26 -0.86
N SER A 421 1.54 9.47 -0.10
CA SER A 421 2.65 9.96 0.73
C SER A 421 3.54 8.78 1.12
N VAL A 422 4.78 9.06 1.53
CA VAL A 422 5.64 8.09 2.23
C VAL A 422 4.92 7.47 3.44
N VAL A 423 4.04 8.24 4.11
CA VAL A 423 3.25 7.74 5.24
C VAL A 423 2.11 6.81 4.83
N GLY A 424 1.83 6.67 3.53
CA GLY A 424 0.95 5.63 3.00
C GLY A 424 1.62 4.26 2.89
N LEU A 425 2.91 4.16 3.22
CA LEU A 425 3.70 2.93 3.21
C LEU A 425 4.23 2.54 4.60
N ARG A 426 4.17 3.45 5.57
CA ARG A 426 4.66 3.26 6.94
C ARG A 426 3.90 4.15 7.92
N GLY A 427 3.95 3.81 9.20
CA GLY A 427 3.47 4.69 10.26
C GLY A 427 4.28 5.99 10.36
N PHE A 428 3.62 7.07 10.77
CA PHE A 428 4.24 8.34 11.14
C PHE A 428 3.55 8.85 12.40
N GLY A 429 4.33 9.07 13.47
CA GLY A 429 3.79 9.49 14.76
C GLY A 429 3.03 10.81 14.64
N GLY A 430 1.94 10.97 15.39
CA GLY A 430 1.19 12.22 15.48
C GLY A 430 0.16 12.49 14.37
N THR A 431 0.02 11.62 13.36
CA THR A 431 -0.91 11.88 12.24
C THR A 431 -1.73 10.64 11.87
N PRO A 432 -2.47 10.06 12.83
CA PRO A 432 -3.14 8.77 12.62
C PRO A 432 -4.16 8.81 11.46
N SER A 433 -4.90 9.91 11.30
CA SER A 433 -5.91 10.05 10.25
C SER A 433 -5.25 10.19 8.88
N TYR A 434 -4.20 11.02 8.78
CA TYR A 434 -3.48 11.19 7.52
C TYR A 434 -2.77 9.91 7.09
N VAL A 435 -2.10 9.21 8.01
CA VAL A 435 -1.49 7.89 7.77
C VAL A 435 -2.53 6.91 7.21
N ALA A 436 -3.67 6.76 7.89
CA ALA A 436 -4.74 5.87 7.44
C ALA A 436 -5.26 6.27 6.05
N SER A 437 -5.51 7.56 5.83
CA SER A 437 -6.03 8.07 4.57
C SER A 437 -5.07 7.84 3.39
N LYS A 438 -3.76 7.98 3.59
CA LYS A 438 -2.76 7.76 2.53
C LYS A 438 -2.51 6.29 2.24
N HIS A 439 -2.70 5.40 3.22
CA HIS A 439 -2.80 3.96 2.95
C HIS A 439 -4.05 3.63 2.11
N ALA A 440 -5.19 4.28 2.39
CA ALA A 440 -6.40 4.11 1.60
C ALA A 440 -6.19 4.57 0.14
N VAL A 441 -5.55 5.73 -0.08
CA VAL A 441 -5.17 6.19 -1.43
C VAL A 441 -4.31 5.15 -2.15
N ASN A 442 -3.27 4.62 -1.51
CA ASN A 442 -2.44 3.56 -2.10
C ASN A 442 -3.24 2.30 -2.44
N GLY A 443 -4.16 1.88 -1.57
CA GLY A 443 -5.04 0.74 -1.82
C GLY A 443 -5.98 0.98 -3.02
N LEU A 444 -6.57 2.17 -3.11
CA LEU A 444 -7.44 2.58 -4.23
C LEU A 444 -6.67 2.61 -5.54
N THR A 445 -5.47 3.20 -5.57
CA THR A 445 -4.61 3.22 -6.77
C THR A 445 -4.31 1.81 -7.25
N LYS A 446 -3.88 0.92 -6.35
CA LYS A 446 -3.55 -0.47 -6.69
C LYS A 446 -4.75 -1.24 -7.24
N ASN A 447 -5.91 -1.08 -6.62
CA ASN A 447 -7.14 -1.70 -7.12
C ASN A 447 -7.51 -1.17 -8.52
N ALA A 448 -7.47 0.16 -8.72
CA ALA A 448 -7.75 0.76 -10.03
C ALA A 448 -6.73 0.32 -11.11
N ALA A 449 -5.46 0.14 -10.77
CA ALA A 449 -4.47 -0.35 -11.72
C ALA A 449 -4.81 -1.77 -12.21
N ILE A 450 -5.24 -2.65 -11.29
CA ILE A 450 -5.61 -4.04 -11.62
C ILE A 450 -6.90 -4.10 -12.44
N ASP A 451 -7.95 -3.42 -11.97
CA ASP A 451 -9.29 -3.54 -12.55
C ASP A 451 -9.36 -2.96 -13.97
N TYR A 452 -8.53 -1.95 -14.28
CA TYR A 452 -8.63 -1.19 -15.53
C TYR A 452 -7.44 -1.38 -16.48
N ALA A 453 -6.43 -2.19 -16.12
CA ALA A 453 -5.32 -2.55 -17.01
C ALA A 453 -5.79 -3.08 -18.39
N PRO A 454 -6.82 -3.94 -18.50
CA PRO A 454 -7.29 -4.41 -19.81
C PRO A 454 -7.82 -3.30 -20.73
N ALA A 455 -8.25 -2.17 -20.15
CA ALA A 455 -8.76 -1.01 -20.89
C ALA A 455 -7.66 0.01 -21.25
N SER A 456 -6.38 -0.34 -21.09
CA SER A 456 -5.23 0.57 -21.28
C SER A 456 -5.32 1.85 -20.41
N LEU A 457 -5.97 1.74 -19.25
CA LEU A 457 -6.03 2.79 -18.23
C LEU A 457 -5.00 2.49 -17.15
N LYS A 458 -4.21 3.50 -16.80
CA LYS A 458 -3.13 3.39 -15.82
C LYS A 458 -3.48 4.25 -14.62
N ALA A 459 -3.37 3.68 -13.41
CA ALA A 459 -3.45 4.42 -12.16
C ALA A 459 -2.11 4.32 -11.44
N TYR A 460 -1.52 5.46 -11.11
CA TYR A 460 -0.21 5.63 -10.48
C TYR A 460 -0.32 6.19 -9.07
#